data_AF-A0A813LMZ6-F1
#
_entry.id   AF-A0A813LMZ6-F1
#
_cell.length_a   1.000
_cell.length_b   1.000
_cell.length_c   1.000
_cell.angle_alpha   90.00
_cell.angle_beta   90.00
_cell.angle_gamma   90.00
#
_symmetry.space_group_name_H-M   'P 1'
#
loop_
_entity.id
_entity.type
_entity.pdbx_description
1 polymer ?
#
loop_
_entity_poly.entity_id
_entity_poly.type
_entity_poly.pdbx_seq_one_letter_code
_entity_poly.pdbx_strand_id
1 'polypeptide(L)'
;VRVTDRKSLTKELCLRRKDYESMQHRYAVEELIQKQPTSRIQAWLQQAAVKGPEICKGGENSQVFMEAGVLPLVTSFLFGGALIRCFEVCPLWFVVYYKTLDQIFSKIDQGFKQYYGQSLHLEYARTDWSPVHVAEAGIRIDRILIARVTSNHVNHCTKVSYGYGYKSGQLATNDDSNNKDQKEDPYECSFKFDTLAKGRSRSFWIHKDICRFHGDETRVAATQNITPVCVNDRIEIAVNLFNAMGLVDVDQVRWRPLEIFPIQVRECPIEQELFDWYDLDSFQSQSVERLQIPDFFSPQLMHVSTEYAGIDVAVSRTRLRAEAQGVVPQADRILGSRFEVLPRSSPIILPLKRVGLLHDRFTKIQLRQGDAIHLYISQGGKMT
;
A
#
# COMPACT_ATOMS: atom_id res chain seq x y z
N VAL A 1 20.66 -3.51 12.04
CA VAL A 1 19.92 -4.57 12.80
C VAL A 1 18.77 -5.05 11.92
N ARG A 2 18.81 -6.31 11.46
CA ARG A 2 17.78 -6.91 10.59
C ARG A 2 16.47 -7.09 11.37
N VAL A 3 15.55 -6.14 11.24
CA VAL A 3 14.18 -6.22 11.77
C VAL A 3 13.26 -6.85 10.71
N THR A 4 13.47 -8.11 10.34
CA THR A 4 12.65 -8.75 9.28
C THR A 4 12.16 -10.17 9.53
N ASP A 5 12.59 -10.91 10.57
CA ASP A 5 12.08 -12.29 10.78
C ASP A 5 11.06 -12.48 11.91
N ARG A 6 11.19 -11.79 13.05
CA ARG A 6 10.22 -11.97 14.16
C ARG A 6 8.82 -11.41 13.87
N LYS A 7 8.73 -10.36 13.04
CA LYS A 7 7.46 -9.81 12.54
C LYS A 7 6.66 -10.87 11.78
N SER A 8 7.34 -11.68 10.96
CA SER A 8 6.73 -12.78 10.23
C SER A 8 6.24 -13.84 11.21
N LEU A 9 7.08 -14.25 12.17
CA LEU A 9 6.75 -15.35 13.07
C LEU A 9 5.54 -15.06 13.98
N THR A 10 5.50 -13.93 14.69
CA THR A 10 4.34 -13.61 15.57
C THR A 10 3.08 -13.34 14.77
N LYS A 11 3.20 -12.64 13.62
CA LYS A 11 2.07 -12.39 12.72
C LYS A 11 1.56 -13.69 12.10
N GLU A 12 2.44 -14.59 11.70
CA GLU A 12 2.13 -15.91 11.15
C GLU A 12 1.52 -16.85 12.21
N LEU A 13 2.08 -16.88 13.42
CA LEU A 13 1.55 -17.65 14.56
C LEU A 13 0.15 -17.18 14.96
N CYS A 14 -0.12 -15.87 14.93
CA CYS A 14 -1.44 -15.33 15.20
C CYS A 14 -2.43 -15.47 14.02
N LEU A 15 -1.95 -15.49 12.76
CA LEU A 15 -2.80 -15.57 11.56
C LEU A 15 -3.06 -17.01 11.06
N ARG A 16 -2.33 -18.02 11.56
CA ARG A 16 -2.68 -19.44 11.38
C ARG A 16 -3.99 -19.72 12.14
N ARG A 17 -5.12 -19.49 11.45
CA ARG A 17 -6.50 -19.55 11.96
C ARG A 17 -6.89 -20.78 12.78
N LYS A 18 -6.17 -21.92 12.71
CA LYS A 18 -6.59 -23.17 13.36
C LYS A 18 -6.18 -23.32 14.83
N ASP A 19 -5.04 -22.78 15.26
CA ASP A 19 -4.55 -23.00 16.63
C ASP A 19 -4.96 -21.89 17.61
N TYR A 20 -5.24 -20.69 17.10
CA TYR A 20 -5.70 -19.59 17.95
C TYR A 20 -7.18 -19.70 18.33
N GLU A 21 -8.01 -20.34 17.48
CA GLU A 21 -9.39 -20.69 17.85
C GLU A 21 -9.42 -21.72 18.99
N SER A 22 -8.48 -22.65 19.05
CA SER A 22 -8.32 -23.55 20.21
C SER A 22 -7.73 -22.88 21.46
N MET A 23 -7.12 -21.70 21.31
CA MET A 23 -6.71 -20.83 22.42
C MET A 23 -7.78 -19.77 22.75
N GLN A 24 -8.99 -19.87 22.20
CA GLN A 24 -10.10 -18.99 22.56
C GLN A 24 -10.49 -19.21 24.02
N HIS A 25 -10.14 -18.22 24.83
CA HIS A 25 -10.75 -17.96 26.11
C HIS A 25 -12.27 -17.93 25.96
N ARG A 26 -12.98 -18.64 26.85
CA ARG A 26 -14.43 -18.55 26.96
C ARG A 26 -14.82 -17.08 27.14
N TYR A 27 -15.54 -16.55 26.16
CA TYR A 27 -16.30 -15.31 26.26
C TYR A 27 -17.47 -15.55 27.23
N ALA A 28 -17.61 -14.66 28.20
CA ALA A 28 -18.67 -14.70 29.20
C ALA A 28 -19.32 -13.32 29.20
N VAL A 29 -20.45 -13.24 28.50
CA VAL A 29 -21.38 -12.12 28.57
C VAL A 29 -21.97 -12.13 29.96
N GLU A 30 -21.69 -11.09 30.77
CA GLU A 30 -22.67 -10.46 31.65
C GLU A 30 -22.10 -9.29 32.48
N GLU A 31 -22.96 -8.27 32.64
CA GLU A 31 -22.94 -7.19 33.64
C GLU A 31 -21.87 -6.08 33.56
N LEU A 32 -22.09 -5.05 32.72
CA LEU A 32 -21.53 -3.70 32.98
C LEU A 32 -22.29 -2.52 32.33
N ILE A 33 -23.59 -2.66 32.02
CA ILE A 33 -24.37 -1.62 31.31
C ILE A 33 -25.21 -0.71 32.25
N GLN A 34 -25.22 -0.90 33.58
CA GLN A 34 -26.22 -0.22 34.44
C GLN A 34 -25.71 0.94 35.35
N LYS A 35 -24.76 1.79 34.93
CA LYS A 35 -24.51 3.05 35.68
C LYS A 35 -24.39 4.28 34.77
N GLN A 36 -25.25 5.27 35.04
CA GLN A 36 -25.20 6.60 34.43
C GLN A 36 -23.91 7.35 34.85
N PRO A 37 -23.26 8.09 33.94
CA PRO A 37 -22.00 8.77 34.23
C PRO A 37 -22.21 10.03 35.08
N THR A 38 -21.42 10.18 36.14
CA THR A 38 -21.48 11.34 37.06
C THR A 38 -20.48 12.43 36.71
N SER A 39 -19.64 12.27 35.67
CA SER A 39 -18.72 13.30 35.20
C SER A 39 -18.55 13.35 33.69
N ARG A 40 -18.10 14.51 33.17
CA ARG A 40 -17.78 14.73 31.74
C ARG A 40 -16.72 13.74 31.22
N ILE A 41 -15.72 13.41 32.03
CA ILE A 41 -14.67 12.43 31.69
C ILE A 41 -15.28 11.03 31.59
N GLN A 42 -16.22 10.71 32.48
CA GLN A 42 -16.89 9.41 32.49
C GLN A 42 -17.87 9.23 31.31
N ALA A 43 -18.53 10.32 30.89
CA ALA A 43 -19.33 10.33 29.66
C ALA A 43 -18.45 10.15 28.41
N TRP A 44 -17.26 10.77 28.39
CA TRP A 44 -16.28 10.59 27.31
C TRP A 44 -15.70 9.18 27.29
N LEU A 45 -15.37 8.62 28.46
CA LEU A 45 -14.93 7.23 28.63
C LEU A 45 -16.02 6.23 28.25
N GLN A 46 -17.30 6.51 28.49
CA GLN A 46 -18.41 5.67 28.05
C GLN A 46 -18.68 5.78 26.53
N GLN A 47 -18.42 6.94 25.91
CA GLN A 47 -18.45 7.08 24.45
C GLN A 47 -17.25 6.41 23.77
N ALA A 48 -16.08 6.45 24.40
CA ALA A 48 -14.85 5.79 23.95
C ALA A 48 -14.77 4.31 24.38
N ALA A 49 -15.66 3.86 25.27
CA ALA A 49 -15.70 2.50 25.76
C ALA A 49 -16.05 1.57 24.60
N VAL A 50 -15.13 0.66 24.35
CA VAL A 50 -15.28 -0.39 23.37
C VAL A 50 -16.50 -1.22 23.74
N LYS A 51 -17.57 -1.16 22.93
CA LYS A 51 -18.67 -2.13 23.00
C LYS A 51 -18.17 -3.46 22.44
N GLY A 52 -17.49 -4.25 23.27
CA GLY A 52 -17.07 -5.61 22.96
C GLY A 52 -15.57 -5.89 23.00
N PRO A 53 -14.93 -5.80 24.18
CA PRO A 53 -13.93 -6.78 24.51
C PRO A 53 -14.18 -7.18 25.95
N GLU A 54 -15.03 -8.18 26.11
CA GLU A 54 -14.91 -9.03 27.29
C GLU A 54 -13.43 -9.44 27.38
N ILE A 55 -12.87 -9.11 28.53
CA ILE A 55 -11.44 -9.10 28.82
C ILE A 55 -10.81 -10.38 28.27
N CYS A 56 -9.84 -10.23 27.38
CA CYS A 56 -8.96 -11.32 27.00
C CYS A 56 -8.11 -11.68 28.23
N LYS A 57 -8.67 -12.51 29.12
CA LYS A 57 -7.89 -13.23 30.14
C LYS A 57 -6.91 -14.07 29.34
N GLY A 58 -5.60 -13.89 29.49
CA GLY A 58 -4.66 -14.84 28.89
C GLY A 58 -4.69 -16.18 29.65
N GLY A 59 -3.72 -17.05 29.39
CA GLY A 59 -3.58 -18.32 30.11
C GLY A 59 -3.39 -18.15 31.63
N GLU A 60 -3.22 -19.27 32.33
CA GLU A 60 -3.18 -19.38 33.81
C GLU A 60 -2.18 -18.41 34.51
N ASN A 61 -1.20 -17.88 33.78
CA ASN A 61 -0.19 -16.93 34.28
C ASN A 61 -0.35 -15.49 33.78
N SER A 62 -1.49 -15.12 33.19
CA SER A 62 -1.70 -13.77 32.67
C SER A 62 -2.40 -12.86 33.69
N GLN A 63 -1.80 -11.69 33.93
CA GLN A 63 -2.51 -10.61 34.60
C GLN A 63 -3.44 -9.91 33.59
N VAL A 64 -4.50 -9.28 34.10
CA VAL A 64 -5.35 -8.40 33.28
C VAL A 64 -4.45 -7.32 32.69
N PHE A 65 -4.32 -7.31 31.37
CA PHE A 65 -3.39 -6.42 30.68
C PHE A 65 -3.77 -4.94 30.86
N MET A 66 -5.01 -4.58 30.54
CA MET A 66 -5.54 -3.22 30.66
C MET A 66 -7.07 -3.24 30.52
N GLU A 67 -7.75 -2.30 31.17
CA GLU A 67 -9.18 -2.09 30.93
C GLU A 67 -9.43 -1.57 29.50
N ALA A 68 -10.49 -2.09 28.89
CA ALA A 68 -10.89 -1.79 27.52
C ALA A 68 -11.05 -0.29 27.23
N GLY A 69 -11.58 0.48 28.20
CA GLY A 69 -11.81 1.91 28.05
C GLY A 69 -10.55 2.77 28.14
N VAL A 70 -9.49 2.26 28.80
CA VAL A 70 -8.21 2.97 28.96
C VAL A 70 -7.32 2.77 27.72
N LEU A 71 -7.50 1.64 27.05
CA LEU A 71 -6.65 1.22 25.95
C LEU A 71 -6.63 2.19 24.75
N PRO A 72 -7.75 2.78 24.28
CA PRO A 72 -7.70 3.82 23.24
C PRO A 72 -6.91 5.06 23.67
N LEU A 73 -7.02 5.47 24.93
CA LEU A 73 -6.28 6.62 25.47
C LEU A 73 -4.78 6.34 25.43
N VAL A 74 -4.35 5.20 25.94
CA VAL A 74 -2.93 4.81 25.94
C VAL A 74 -2.40 4.66 24.51
N THR A 75 -3.17 4.00 23.63
CA THR A 75 -2.80 3.80 22.22
C THR A 75 -2.56 5.11 21.49
N SER A 76 -3.33 6.17 21.81
CA SER A 76 -3.19 7.49 21.18
C SER A 76 -1.80 8.14 21.40
N PHE A 77 -1.07 7.73 22.44
CA PHE A 77 0.28 8.21 22.76
C PHE A 77 1.39 7.27 22.30
N LEU A 78 1.05 6.07 21.81
CA LEU A 78 2.04 5.03 21.56
C LEU A 78 2.56 4.98 20.11
N PHE A 79 2.24 5.91 19.21
CA PHE A 79 2.59 5.78 17.78
C PHE A 79 4.11 5.70 17.46
N GLY A 80 4.41 5.19 16.26
CA GLY A 80 5.78 5.01 15.78
C GLY A 80 6.47 3.79 16.38
N GLY A 81 7.71 3.97 16.84
CA GLY A 81 8.52 2.88 17.40
C GLY A 81 7.90 2.24 18.64
N ALA A 82 7.26 3.02 19.52
CA ALA A 82 6.67 2.53 20.77
C ALA A 82 5.53 1.53 20.51
N LEU A 83 4.64 1.79 19.56
CA LEU A 83 3.52 0.91 19.19
C LEU A 83 4.04 -0.41 18.66
N ILE A 84 5.10 -0.36 17.84
CA ILE A 84 5.73 -1.55 17.29
C ILE A 84 6.37 -2.38 18.39
N ARG A 85 7.01 -1.75 19.38
CA ARG A 85 7.51 -2.47 20.56
C ARG A 85 6.38 -3.12 21.36
N CYS A 86 5.23 -2.47 21.48
CA CYS A 86 4.06 -3.05 22.14
C CYS A 86 3.56 -4.32 21.42
N PHE A 87 3.57 -4.32 20.08
CA PHE A 87 3.24 -5.52 19.29
C PHE A 87 4.23 -6.68 19.47
N GLU A 88 5.46 -6.41 19.90
CA GLU A 88 6.51 -7.42 20.09
C GLU A 88 6.50 -8.04 21.50
N VAL A 89 5.72 -7.51 22.45
CA VAL A 89 5.71 -7.99 23.85
C VAL A 89 5.16 -9.42 23.94
N CYS A 90 3.92 -9.64 23.48
CA CYS A 90 3.31 -10.96 23.44
C CYS A 90 2.09 -10.98 22.48
N PRO A 91 1.58 -12.17 22.09
CA PRO A 91 0.42 -12.29 21.22
C PRO A 91 -0.84 -11.57 21.73
N LEU A 92 -1.03 -11.53 23.05
CA LEU A 92 -2.18 -10.83 23.67
C LEU A 92 -2.11 -9.32 23.40
N TRP A 93 -0.95 -8.68 23.66
CA TRP A 93 -0.75 -7.26 23.36
C TRP A 93 -0.95 -6.98 21.88
N PHE A 94 -0.43 -7.85 21.00
CA PHE A 94 -0.64 -7.74 19.57
C PHE A 94 -2.12 -7.64 19.21
N VAL A 95 -2.93 -8.63 19.63
CA VAL A 95 -4.36 -8.67 19.32
C VAL A 95 -5.10 -7.48 19.91
N VAL A 96 -4.79 -7.12 21.15
CA VAL A 96 -5.48 -6.06 21.89
C VAL A 96 -5.22 -4.69 21.27
N TYR A 97 -3.96 -4.30 21.03
CA TYR A 97 -3.65 -3.04 20.35
C TYR A 97 -4.16 -3.01 18.92
N TYR A 98 -4.06 -4.13 18.19
CA TYR A 98 -4.53 -4.20 16.81
C TYR A 98 -6.05 -3.95 16.71
N LYS A 99 -6.85 -4.60 17.56
CA LYS A 99 -8.31 -4.36 17.65
C LYS A 99 -8.65 -2.93 18.06
N THR A 100 -7.88 -2.34 18.97
CA THR A 100 -8.09 -0.94 19.37
C THR A 100 -7.79 0.02 18.24
N LEU A 101 -6.75 -0.22 17.43
CA LEU A 101 -6.49 0.60 16.24
C LEU A 101 -7.64 0.48 15.23
N ASP A 102 -8.20 -0.72 15.02
CA ASP A 102 -9.38 -0.90 14.15
C ASP A 102 -10.57 -0.02 14.59
N GLN A 103 -10.75 0.14 15.90
CA GLN A 103 -11.83 0.98 16.45
C GLN A 103 -11.51 2.47 16.34
N ILE A 104 -10.30 2.89 16.70
CA ILE A 104 -9.86 4.28 16.57
C ILE A 104 -10.00 4.76 15.12
N PHE A 105 -9.66 3.92 14.16
CA PHE A 105 -9.67 4.28 12.74
C PHE A 105 -10.95 3.90 12.00
N SER A 106 -11.98 3.39 12.67
CA SER A 106 -13.23 2.99 12.01
C SER A 106 -13.91 4.16 11.31
N LYS A 107 -13.69 5.40 11.78
CA LYS A 107 -14.20 6.63 11.15
C LYS A 107 -13.67 6.81 9.73
N ILE A 108 -12.40 6.45 9.47
CA ILE A 108 -11.79 6.50 8.13
C ILE A 108 -12.52 5.52 7.21
N ASP A 109 -12.72 4.29 7.68
CA ASP A 109 -13.39 3.21 6.93
C ASP A 109 -14.85 3.55 6.60
N GLN A 110 -15.59 4.12 7.58
CA GLN A 110 -16.98 4.56 7.41
C GLN A 110 -17.07 5.71 6.42
N GLY A 111 -16.19 6.70 6.53
CA GLY A 111 -16.11 7.81 5.58
C GLY A 111 -15.84 7.32 4.15
N PHE A 112 -14.95 6.33 3.98
CA PHE A 112 -14.67 5.75 2.67
C PHE A 112 -15.92 5.08 2.07
N LYS A 113 -16.64 4.28 2.88
CA LYS A 113 -17.89 3.64 2.46
C LYS A 113 -18.95 4.67 2.07
N GLN A 114 -19.06 5.77 2.82
CA GLN A 114 -20.01 6.84 2.55
C GLN A 114 -19.71 7.55 1.22
N TYR A 115 -18.45 7.91 0.97
CA TYR A 115 -18.07 8.67 -0.22
C TYR A 115 -17.99 7.82 -1.49
N TYR A 116 -17.52 6.58 -1.37
CA TYR A 116 -17.18 5.77 -2.53
C TYR A 116 -17.93 4.45 -2.63
N GLY A 117 -18.80 4.11 -1.68
CA GLY A 117 -19.46 2.79 -1.59
C GLY A 117 -20.22 2.37 -2.85
N GLN A 118 -20.70 3.32 -3.65
CA GLN A 118 -21.34 3.04 -4.93
C GLN A 118 -20.33 2.52 -5.98
N SER A 119 -19.10 3.04 -5.95
CA SER A 119 -18.06 2.79 -6.96
C SER A 119 -17.01 1.77 -6.51
N LEU A 120 -16.78 1.69 -5.20
CA LEU A 120 -15.75 0.89 -4.54
C LEU A 120 -16.35 0.22 -3.31
N HIS A 121 -16.42 -1.10 -3.32
CA HIS A 121 -16.96 -1.87 -2.20
C HIS A 121 -15.83 -2.22 -1.22
N LEU A 122 -15.76 -1.51 -0.09
CA LEU A 122 -14.78 -1.81 0.97
C LEU A 122 -15.04 -3.22 1.55
N GLU A 123 -14.12 -4.15 1.31
CA GLU A 123 -14.24 -5.54 1.81
C GLU A 123 -13.65 -5.68 3.21
N TYR A 124 -12.45 -5.12 3.42
CA TYR A 124 -11.81 -5.09 4.73
C TYR A 124 -10.79 -3.96 4.83
N ALA A 125 -10.39 -3.64 6.06
CA ALA A 125 -9.35 -2.68 6.36
C ALA A 125 -8.39 -3.26 7.38
N ARG A 126 -7.12 -2.84 7.35
CA ARG A 126 -6.09 -3.26 8.30
C ARG A 126 -5.11 -2.15 8.57
N THR A 127 -4.55 -2.12 9.77
CA THR A 127 -3.42 -1.23 10.07
C THR A 127 -2.13 -1.98 9.80
N ASP A 128 -1.25 -1.39 9.00
CA ASP A 128 0.03 -1.99 8.61
C ASP A 128 1.15 -0.95 8.78
N TRP A 129 2.38 -1.43 8.97
CA TRP A 129 3.54 -0.55 9.13
C TRP A 129 4.71 -1.03 8.29
N SER A 130 5.36 -0.09 7.62
CA SER A 130 6.49 -0.33 6.73
C SER A 130 7.67 0.57 7.09
N PRO A 131 8.92 0.10 6.93
CA PRO A 131 10.06 1.00 6.97
C PRO A 131 9.94 2.05 5.86
N VAL A 132 10.38 3.27 6.15
CA VAL A 132 10.53 4.33 5.16
C VAL A 132 11.98 4.32 4.69
N HIS A 133 12.18 4.15 3.38
CA HIS A 133 13.50 4.16 2.76
C HIS A 133 13.90 5.60 2.41
N VAL A 134 14.22 6.39 3.43
CA VAL A 134 14.85 7.72 3.29
C VAL A 134 16.22 7.71 3.98
N ALA A 135 16.99 8.80 3.86
CA ALA A 135 18.33 8.92 4.45
C ALA A 135 18.35 8.59 5.95
N GLU A 136 17.28 8.89 6.68
CA GLU A 136 17.06 8.45 8.06
C GLU A 136 16.06 7.29 8.11
N ALA A 137 16.42 6.21 8.81
CA ALA A 137 15.53 5.06 8.94
C ALA A 137 14.27 5.42 9.72
N GLY A 138 13.14 5.54 9.01
CA GLY A 138 11.83 5.87 9.59
C GLY A 138 10.85 4.71 9.55
N ILE A 139 9.72 4.88 10.21
CA ILE A 139 8.58 3.95 10.16
C ILE A 139 7.36 4.74 9.72
N ARG A 140 6.62 4.18 8.77
CA ARG A 140 5.28 4.64 8.39
C ARG A 140 4.25 3.65 8.89
N ILE A 141 3.13 4.17 9.39
CA ILE A 141 1.95 3.39 9.76
C ILE A 141 0.80 3.88 8.89
N ASP A 142 0.13 2.96 8.22
CA ASP A 142 -0.97 3.24 7.30
C ASP A 142 -2.22 2.42 7.69
N ARG A 143 -3.40 3.02 7.54
CA ARG A 143 -4.68 2.30 7.47
C ARG A 143 -4.88 1.87 6.02
N ILE A 144 -4.70 0.58 5.76
CA ILE A 144 -4.85 -0.02 4.44
C ILE A 144 -6.30 -0.41 4.23
N LEU A 145 -6.97 0.25 3.29
CA LEU A 145 -8.32 -0.07 2.84
C LEU A 145 -8.26 -0.97 1.62
N ILE A 146 -8.98 -2.09 1.64
CA ILE A 146 -9.00 -3.04 0.54
C ILE A 146 -10.41 -3.08 -0.03
N ALA A 147 -10.55 -2.44 -1.19
CA ALA A 147 -11.83 -2.21 -1.83
C ALA A 147 -11.91 -2.94 -3.17
N ARG A 148 -13.05 -3.60 -3.40
CA ARG A 148 -13.37 -4.24 -4.66
C ARG A 148 -13.93 -3.22 -5.65
N VAL A 149 -13.37 -3.23 -6.86
CA VAL A 149 -13.77 -2.32 -7.94
C VAL A 149 -15.10 -2.76 -8.55
N THR A 150 -16.06 -1.85 -8.64
CA THR A 150 -17.38 -2.08 -9.27
C THR A 150 -17.37 -1.77 -10.76
N SER A 151 -18.48 -2.00 -11.44
CA SER A 151 -18.64 -1.75 -12.87
C SER A 151 -19.00 -0.30 -13.23
N ASN A 152 -19.17 0.60 -12.25
CA ASN A 152 -19.74 1.93 -12.51
C ASN A 152 -18.86 2.80 -13.42
N HIS A 153 -17.54 2.69 -13.29
CA HIS A 153 -16.58 3.58 -13.97
C HIS A 153 -15.69 2.84 -14.97
N VAL A 154 -16.23 1.78 -15.61
CA VAL A 154 -15.51 1.07 -16.67
C VAL A 154 -15.10 2.05 -17.77
N ASN A 155 -13.88 1.89 -18.27
CA ASN A 155 -13.21 2.73 -19.26
C ASN A 155 -12.93 4.18 -18.80
N HIS A 156 -12.88 4.40 -17.48
CA HIS A 156 -12.49 5.68 -16.91
C HIS A 156 -11.32 5.55 -15.94
N CYS A 157 -10.54 6.62 -15.81
CA CYS A 157 -9.58 6.83 -14.75
C CYS A 157 -10.31 7.40 -13.54
N THR A 158 -10.18 6.73 -12.39
CA THR A 158 -10.78 7.18 -11.13
C THR A 158 -9.70 7.74 -10.22
N LYS A 159 -9.97 8.89 -9.57
CA LYS A 159 -9.12 9.48 -8.53
C LYS A 159 -9.87 9.48 -7.20
N VAL A 160 -9.21 8.93 -6.18
CA VAL A 160 -9.66 8.90 -4.80
C VAL A 160 -8.72 9.79 -3.99
N SER A 161 -9.26 10.72 -3.20
CA SER A 161 -8.48 11.65 -2.38
C SER A 161 -9.00 11.77 -0.96
N TYR A 162 -8.10 12.03 -0.01
CA TYR A 162 -8.46 12.48 1.33
C TYR A 162 -7.58 13.66 1.76
N GLY A 163 -8.18 14.61 2.46
CA GLY A 163 -7.49 15.66 3.21
C GLY A 163 -7.16 15.17 4.62
N TYR A 164 -6.06 15.68 5.20
CA TYR A 164 -5.66 15.37 6.57
C TYR A 164 -4.76 16.46 7.18
N GLY A 165 -4.60 16.43 8.50
CA GLY A 165 -3.66 17.25 9.26
C GLY A 165 -2.89 16.41 10.28
N TYR A 166 -1.78 16.92 10.80
CA TYR A 166 -1.02 16.28 11.88
C TYR A 166 -1.49 16.78 13.25
N LYS A 167 -1.45 15.91 14.26
CA LYS A 167 -1.59 16.33 15.66
C LYS A 167 -0.41 17.24 15.99
N SER A 168 -0.69 18.51 16.19
CA SER A 168 0.31 19.54 16.38
C SER A 168 1.16 19.28 17.62
N GLY A 169 2.47 19.27 17.42
CA GLY A 169 3.38 20.08 18.23
C GLY A 169 3.95 21.17 17.33
N GLN A 170 3.34 22.36 17.31
CA GLN A 170 3.98 23.62 16.85
C GLN A 170 4.60 23.69 15.42
N LEU A 171 3.92 23.23 14.36
CA LEU A 171 4.31 23.60 12.97
C LEU A 171 3.13 24.07 12.11
N ALA A 172 2.04 24.52 12.74
CA ALA A 172 1.15 25.44 12.06
C ALA A 172 1.81 26.81 12.16
N THR A 173 2.38 27.28 11.05
CA THR A 173 2.72 28.69 10.88
C THR A 173 1.53 29.53 11.33
N ASN A 174 1.78 30.51 12.20
CA ASN A 174 0.82 31.52 12.61
C ASN A 174 0.43 32.34 11.36
N ASP A 175 -0.52 31.85 10.57
CA ASP A 175 -1.29 32.72 9.68
C ASP A 175 -2.58 33.09 10.41
N ASP A 176 -2.52 34.27 11.03
CA ASP A 176 -3.64 35.05 11.56
C ASP A 176 -4.62 35.43 10.43
N SER A 177 -5.34 34.44 9.89
CA SER A 177 -6.48 34.70 9.01
C SER A 177 -7.77 34.23 9.67
N ASN A 178 -8.56 35.24 10.02
CA ASN A 178 -9.77 35.20 10.83
C ASN A 178 -11.00 34.63 10.07
N ASN A 179 -10.83 33.55 9.28
CA ASN A 179 -11.90 32.93 8.49
C ASN A 179 -12.12 31.48 8.95
N LYS A 180 -13.05 31.30 9.89
CA LYS A 180 -13.40 29.99 10.47
C LYS A 180 -14.18 29.05 9.54
N ASP A 181 -14.60 29.51 8.36
CA ASP A 181 -15.52 28.75 7.49
C ASP A 181 -14.85 28.07 6.29
N GLN A 182 -13.54 28.19 6.12
CA GLN A 182 -12.76 27.43 5.12
C GLN A 182 -11.44 26.96 5.73
N LYS A 183 -11.49 26.02 6.69
CA LYS A 183 -10.29 25.22 6.96
C LYS A 183 -10.07 24.30 5.77
N GLU A 184 -9.32 24.79 4.78
CA GLU A 184 -8.66 23.92 3.81
C GLU A 184 -7.84 22.88 4.59
N ASP A 185 -7.93 21.63 4.16
CA ASP A 185 -7.13 20.58 4.79
C ASP A 185 -5.66 20.87 4.44
N PRO A 186 -4.74 20.95 5.42
CA PRO A 186 -3.37 21.42 5.18
C PRO A 186 -2.58 20.48 4.26
N TYR A 187 -3.01 19.23 4.14
CA TYR A 187 -2.42 18.24 3.25
C TYR A 187 -3.52 17.45 2.53
N GLU A 188 -3.27 17.13 1.25
CA GLU A 188 -4.08 16.19 0.47
C GLU A 188 -3.22 15.00 0.05
N CYS A 189 -3.83 13.82 0.05
CA CYS A 189 -3.27 12.62 -0.54
C CYS A 189 -4.26 12.05 -1.54
N SER A 190 -3.77 11.63 -2.71
CA SER A 190 -4.62 11.09 -3.78
C SER A 190 -4.03 9.85 -4.45
N PHE A 191 -4.90 9.02 -5.01
CA PHE A 191 -4.59 7.79 -5.73
C PHE A 191 -5.36 7.76 -7.04
N LYS A 192 -4.75 7.20 -8.10
CA LYS A 192 -5.38 7.08 -9.41
C LYS A 192 -5.25 5.67 -9.96
N PHE A 193 -6.29 5.20 -10.64
CA PHE A 193 -6.30 3.90 -11.33
C PHE A 193 -7.24 3.93 -12.53
N ASP A 194 -6.93 3.14 -13.55
CA ASP A 194 -7.77 2.98 -14.74
C ASP A 194 -8.67 1.74 -14.56
N THR A 195 -9.98 1.87 -14.76
CA THR A 195 -10.91 0.75 -14.62
C THR A 195 -11.21 0.13 -15.98
N LEU A 196 -10.87 -1.15 -16.15
CA LEU A 196 -11.16 -1.95 -17.33
C LEU A 196 -12.32 -2.91 -17.08
N ALA A 197 -12.95 -3.37 -18.16
CA ALA A 197 -13.99 -4.39 -18.08
C ALA A 197 -13.48 -5.70 -17.44
N LYS A 198 -14.37 -6.43 -16.78
CA LYS A 198 -14.07 -7.70 -16.11
C LYS A 198 -13.34 -8.67 -17.05
N GLY A 199 -12.27 -9.30 -16.57
CA GLY A 199 -11.56 -10.34 -17.31
C GLY A 199 -10.69 -9.85 -18.48
N ARG A 200 -10.59 -8.53 -18.72
CA ARG A 200 -9.61 -7.96 -19.66
C ARG A 200 -8.19 -8.26 -19.18
N SER A 201 -7.32 -8.58 -20.13
CA SER A 201 -5.86 -8.55 -19.92
C SER A 201 -5.41 -7.11 -19.71
N ARG A 202 -4.51 -6.92 -18.76
CA ARG A 202 -3.91 -5.64 -18.44
C ARG A 202 -2.56 -5.52 -19.12
N SER A 203 -2.18 -4.29 -19.43
CA SER A 203 -0.82 -3.96 -19.82
C SER A 203 -0.35 -2.76 -19.02
N PHE A 204 0.89 -2.79 -18.56
CA PHE A 204 1.53 -1.67 -17.89
C PHE A 204 3.03 -1.73 -18.07
N TRP A 205 3.69 -0.59 -17.87
CA TRP A 205 5.14 -0.52 -17.96
C TRP A 205 5.85 -0.60 -16.61
N ILE A 206 7.08 -1.10 -16.66
CA ILE A 206 8.05 -1.14 -15.58
C ILE A 206 9.35 -0.61 -16.14
N HIS A 207 10.02 0.31 -15.45
CA HIS A 207 11.29 0.86 -15.86
C HIS A 207 12.34 0.65 -14.78
N LYS A 208 13.47 0.05 -15.16
CA LYS A 208 14.62 -0.14 -14.29
C LYS A 208 15.83 0.58 -14.88
N ASP A 209 16.30 1.59 -14.17
CA ASP A 209 17.57 2.23 -14.48
C ASP A 209 18.72 1.49 -13.76
N ILE A 210 19.72 1.07 -14.53
CA ILE A 210 20.97 0.45 -14.08
C ILE A 210 22.21 1.24 -14.54
N CYS A 211 22.04 2.48 -15.00
CA CYS A 211 23.15 3.35 -15.37
C CYS A 211 24.09 3.62 -14.18
N ARG A 212 25.40 3.73 -14.42
CA ARG A 212 26.37 3.91 -13.32
C ARG A 212 26.33 5.29 -12.65
N PHE A 213 26.02 6.34 -13.39
CA PHE A 213 26.03 7.72 -12.91
C PHE A 213 24.64 8.26 -12.53
N HIS A 214 23.59 7.64 -13.04
CA HIS A 214 22.19 8.07 -12.88
C HIS A 214 21.27 6.96 -12.36
N GLY A 215 21.80 5.76 -12.10
CA GLY A 215 21.01 4.59 -11.73
C GLY A 215 20.25 4.80 -10.43
N ASP A 216 19.07 4.19 -10.36
CA ASP A 216 18.19 4.29 -9.20
C ASP A 216 18.89 3.75 -7.93
N GLU A 217 19.20 4.65 -7.00
CA GLU A 217 19.83 4.37 -5.71
C GLU A 217 19.03 3.36 -4.88
N THR A 218 17.69 3.36 -5.04
CA THR A 218 16.80 2.45 -4.31
C THR A 218 16.90 1.01 -4.83
N ARG A 219 17.49 0.82 -6.02
CA ARG A 219 17.59 -0.45 -6.74
C ARG A 219 16.25 -1.13 -7.04
N VAL A 220 15.14 -0.43 -6.90
CA VAL A 220 13.80 -0.93 -7.23
C VAL A 220 13.35 -0.36 -8.57
N ALA A 221 12.69 -1.17 -9.40
CA ALA A 221 12.17 -0.70 -10.67
C ALA A 221 10.95 0.21 -10.45
N ALA A 222 10.91 1.33 -11.16
CA ALA A 222 9.74 2.18 -11.25
C ALA A 222 8.60 1.44 -11.95
N THR A 223 7.38 1.61 -11.46
CA THR A 223 6.18 1.03 -12.06
C THR A 223 5.24 2.12 -12.52
N GLN A 224 4.38 1.83 -13.50
CA GLN A 224 3.37 2.76 -13.96
C GLN A 224 2.53 3.35 -12.81
N ASN A 225 2.48 4.68 -12.71
CA ASN A 225 1.81 5.39 -11.61
C ASN A 225 0.30 5.15 -11.56
N ILE A 226 -0.35 5.12 -12.72
CA ILE A 226 -1.79 4.85 -12.85
C ILE A 226 -1.93 3.47 -13.46
N THR A 227 -2.08 2.44 -12.63
CA THR A 227 -2.14 1.06 -13.11
C THR A 227 -3.59 0.68 -13.47
N PRO A 228 -3.80 -0.10 -14.54
CA PRO A 228 -5.12 -0.63 -14.86
C PRO A 228 -5.55 -1.73 -13.88
N VAL A 229 -6.82 -1.72 -13.52
CA VAL A 229 -7.52 -2.74 -12.75
C VAL A 229 -8.78 -3.16 -13.47
N CYS A 230 -9.21 -4.41 -13.34
CA CYS A 230 -10.49 -4.85 -13.87
C CYS A 230 -11.59 -4.75 -12.82
N VAL A 231 -12.84 -4.65 -13.28
CA VAL A 231 -14.00 -4.91 -12.42
C VAL A 231 -13.81 -6.23 -11.67
N ASN A 232 -14.12 -6.24 -10.37
CA ASN A 232 -13.94 -7.34 -9.42
C ASN A 232 -12.50 -7.55 -8.90
N ASP A 233 -11.51 -6.82 -9.40
CA ASP A 233 -10.20 -6.72 -8.74
C ASP A 233 -10.32 -5.92 -7.44
N ARG A 234 -9.31 -6.04 -6.58
CA ARG A 234 -9.17 -5.28 -5.34
C ARG A 234 -8.07 -4.25 -5.48
N ILE A 235 -8.30 -3.07 -4.95
CA ILE A 235 -7.29 -2.03 -4.79
C ILE A 235 -6.95 -1.87 -3.31
N GLU A 236 -5.68 -1.67 -2.99
CA GLU A 236 -5.25 -1.24 -1.65
C GLU A 236 -5.00 0.27 -1.65
N ILE A 237 -5.67 0.99 -0.75
CA ILE A 237 -5.49 2.42 -0.52
C ILE A 237 -4.87 2.60 0.86
N ALA A 238 -3.68 3.20 0.92
CA ALA A 238 -2.95 3.41 2.17
C ALA A 238 -3.24 4.82 2.73
N VAL A 239 -4.13 4.92 3.71
CA VAL A 239 -4.37 6.18 4.42
C VAL A 239 -3.28 6.35 5.48
N ASN A 240 -2.48 7.41 5.35
CA ASN A 240 -1.39 7.70 6.27
C ASN A 240 -1.93 7.95 7.69
N LEU A 241 -1.35 7.27 8.68
CA LEU A 241 -1.66 7.47 10.10
C LEU A 241 -0.48 8.06 10.86
N PHE A 242 0.74 7.66 10.50
CA PHE A 242 1.96 8.14 11.13
C PHE A 242 3.12 8.04 10.14
N ASN A 243 3.94 9.08 10.05
CA ASN A 243 5.17 9.10 9.27
C ASN A 243 6.22 10.00 9.96
N ALA A 244 7.28 10.38 9.24
CA ALA A 244 8.34 11.25 9.76
C ALA A 244 7.84 12.65 10.20
N MET A 245 6.73 13.14 9.65
CA MET A 245 6.11 14.41 10.06
C MET A 245 5.26 14.28 11.34
N GLY A 246 5.02 13.05 11.80
CA GLY A 246 4.32 12.76 13.05
C GLY A 246 3.00 12.02 12.85
N LEU A 247 2.16 12.11 13.89
CA LEU A 247 0.86 11.43 13.98
C LEU A 247 -0.21 12.24 13.27
N VAL A 248 -0.96 11.62 12.36
CA VAL A 248 -2.12 12.22 11.71
C VAL A 248 -3.26 12.39 12.72
N ASP A 249 -3.89 13.56 12.70
CA ASP A 249 -5.13 13.81 13.42
C ASP A 249 -6.29 13.16 12.66
N VAL A 250 -6.72 12.00 13.16
CA VAL A 250 -7.81 11.19 12.58
C VAL A 250 -9.10 11.99 12.43
N ASP A 251 -9.35 12.95 13.33
CA ASP A 251 -10.56 13.76 13.28
C ASP A 251 -10.56 14.78 12.14
N GLN A 252 -9.38 15.09 11.60
CA GLN A 252 -9.19 15.93 10.42
C GLN A 252 -9.14 15.13 9.12
N VAL A 253 -9.18 13.80 9.16
CA VAL A 253 -9.22 13.00 7.93
C VAL A 253 -10.58 13.14 7.26
N ARG A 254 -10.60 13.69 6.05
CA ARG A 254 -11.82 13.95 5.27
C ARG A 254 -11.68 13.43 3.86
N TRP A 255 -12.59 12.57 3.43
CA TRP A 255 -12.63 12.11 2.04
C TRP A 255 -13.13 13.21 1.11
N ARG A 256 -12.57 13.26 -0.10
CA ARG A 256 -12.99 14.18 -1.16
C ARG A 256 -13.97 13.47 -2.11
N PRO A 257 -14.80 14.22 -2.85
CA PRO A 257 -15.62 13.65 -3.91
C PRO A 257 -14.79 12.81 -4.89
N LEU A 258 -15.38 11.75 -5.43
CA LEU A 258 -14.73 10.92 -6.44
C LEU A 258 -14.57 11.71 -7.73
N GLU A 259 -13.35 11.80 -8.26
CA GLU A 259 -13.11 12.45 -9.56
C GLU A 259 -12.92 11.37 -10.64
N ILE A 260 -13.54 11.58 -11.80
CA ILE A 260 -13.58 10.62 -12.90
C ILE A 260 -13.12 11.32 -14.17
N PHE A 261 -12.19 10.69 -14.88
CA PHE A 261 -11.56 11.22 -16.08
C PHE A 261 -11.56 10.18 -17.19
N PRO A 262 -11.48 10.58 -18.48
CA PRO A 262 -11.20 9.63 -19.55
C PRO A 262 -9.84 8.96 -19.34
N ILE A 263 -9.73 7.68 -19.70
CA ILE A 263 -8.44 6.98 -19.73
C ILE A 263 -7.56 7.64 -20.79
N GLN A 264 -6.32 7.91 -20.42
CA GLN A 264 -5.28 8.39 -21.34
C GLN A 264 -4.30 7.25 -21.63
N VAL A 265 -3.60 7.33 -22.76
CA VAL A 265 -2.50 6.40 -23.07
C VAL A 265 -1.43 6.55 -21.99
N ARG A 266 -0.97 5.42 -21.46
CA ARG A 266 0.02 5.35 -20.37
C ARG A 266 1.35 4.89 -20.94
N GLU A 267 2.11 5.81 -21.50
CA GLU A 267 3.46 5.53 -21.99
C GLU A 267 4.48 5.64 -20.86
N CYS A 268 5.58 4.89 -20.98
CA CYS A 268 6.71 5.06 -20.09
C CYS A 268 7.36 6.42 -20.41
N PRO A 269 7.72 7.26 -19.42
CA PRO A 269 8.31 8.57 -19.69
C PRO A 269 9.51 8.54 -20.64
N ILE A 270 10.30 7.46 -20.59
CA ILE A 270 11.47 7.27 -21.47
C ILE A 270 11.13 7.17 -22.96
N GLU A 271 9.89 6.80 -23.30
CA GLU A 271 9.42 6.78 -24.70
C GLU A 271 9.28 8.20 -25.27
N GLN A 272 9.22 9.24 -24.42
CA GLN A 272 9.17 10.64 -24.86
C GLN A 272 10.58 11.20 -25.15
N GLU A 273 11.62 10.53 -24.66
CA GLU A 273 13.03 10.93 -24.81
C GLU A 273 13.73 10.18 -25.95
N LEU A 274 13.14 9.08 -26.43
CA LEU A 274 13.70 8.19 -27.43
C LEU A 274 12.81 8.13 -28.67
N PHE A 275 13.41 8.25 -29.85
CA PHE A 275 12.66 8.38 -31.11
C PHE A 275 12.70 7.11 -31.97
N ASP A 276 13.85 6.43 -32.02
CA ASP A 276 14.06 5.28 -32.90
C ASP A 276 14.33 3.99 -32.10
N TRP A 277 13.49 2.98 -32.34
CA TRP A 277 13.61 1.65 -31.77
C TRP A 277 14.06 0.66 -32.83
N TYR A 278 15.08 -0.13 -32.51
CA TYR A 278 15.76 -1.06 -33.40
C TYR A 278 15.69 -2.50 -32.89
N ASP A 279 15.81 -3.47 -33.78
CA ASP A 279 16.12 -4.85 -33.40
C ASP A 279 17.57 -4.97 -32.88
N LEU A 280 17.91 -6.14 -32.34
CA LEU A 280 19.21 -6.37 -31.71
C LEU A 280 20.39 -6.19 -32.68
N ASP A 281 20.28 -6.74 -33.89
CA ASP A 281 21.36 -6.76 -34.87
C ASP A 281 21.65 -5.34 -35.39
N SER A 282 20.58 -4.60 -35.70
CA SER A 282 20.66 -3.19 -36.12
C SER A 282 21.26 -2.33 -35.01
N PHE A 283 20.81 -2.52 -33.77
CA PHE A 283 21.34 -1.76 -32.63
C PHE A 283 22.83 -2.05 -32.37
N GLN A 284 23.24 -3.32 -32.38
CA GLN A 284 24.63 -3.73 -32.16
C GLN A 284 25.59 -3.28 -33.27
N SER A 285 25.08 -3.06 -34.49
CA SER A 285 25.89 -2.48 -35.57
C SER A 285 26.23 -1.00 -35.34
N GLN A 286 25.46 -0.32 -34.49
CA GLN A 286 25.56 1.13 -34.24
C GLN A 286 26.02 1.48 -32.83
N SER A 287 26.00 0.52 -31.89
CA SER A 287 26.32 0.73 -30.49
C SER A 287 27.39 -0.24 -29.98
N VAL A 288 28.21 0.23 -29.03
CA VAL A 288 29.19 -0.59 -28.29
C VAL A 288 28.60 -1.26 -27.05
N GLU A 289 27.38 -0.90 -26.65
CA GLU A 289 26.68 -1.48 -25.52
C GLU A 289 26.16 -2.88 -25.85
N ARG A 290 26.42 -3.83 -24.95
CA ARG A 290 25.96 -5.21 -25.10
C ARG A 290 24.80 -5.48 -24.15
N LEU A 291 23.59 -5.39 -24.69
CA LEU A 291 22.36 -5.73 -23.99
C LEU A 291 22.01 -7.20 -24.26
N GLN A 292 21.65 -7.93 -23.21
CA GLN A 292 21.18 -9.31 -23.31
C GLN A 292 19.65 -9.33 -23.35
N ILE A 293 19.07 -10.26 -24.11
CA ILE A 293 17.63 -10.53 -24.07
C ILE A 293 17.30 -11.19 -22.72
N PRO A 294 16.45 -10.58 -21.88
CA PRO A 294 16.17 -11.10 -20.56
C PRO A 294 15.16 -12.27 -20.64
N ASP A 295 15.63 -13.52 -20.58
CA ASP A 295 14.78 -14.70 -20.28
C ASP A 295 14.74 -15.01 -18.76
N PHE A 296 15.05 -14.01 -17.93
CA PHE A 296 15.27 -14.18 -16.49
C PHE A 296 14.00 -14.57 -15.69
N PHE A 297 12.83 -14.41 -16.29
CA PHE A 297 11.53 -14.50 -15.61
C PHE A 297 10.69 -15.71 -16.05
N SER A 298 11.25 -16.55 -16.93
CA SER A 298 10.63 -17.80 -17.38
C SER A 298 10.54 -18.82 -16.24
N PRO A 299 9.49 -19.65 -16.16
CA PRO A 299 8.40 -19.79 -17.13
C PRO A 299 7.19 -18.84 -16.91
N GLN A 300 7.16 -18.07 -15.83
CA GLN A 300 5.98 -17.26 -15.47
C GLN A 300 5.76 -16.10 -16.44
N LEU A 301 6.83 -15.38 -16.80
CA LEU A 301 6.79 -14.30 -17.78
C LEU A 301 7.54 -14.73 -19.03
N MET A 302 6.78 -15.04 -20.08
CA MET A 302 7.32 -15.40 -21.39
C MET A 302 7.75 -14.14 -22.14
N HIS A 303 8.95 -14.17 -22.70
CA HIS A 303 9.43 -13.17 -23.64
C HIS A 303 8.62 -13.19 -24.93
N VAL A 304 8.20 -12.01 -25.41
CA VAL A 304 7.47 -11.85 -26.68
C VAL A 304 8.32 -11.13 -27.72
N SER A 305 8.91 -9.99 -27.34
CA SER A 305 9.77 -9.20 -28.23
C SER A 305 10.67 -8.28 -27.41
N THR A 306 11.82 -7.91 -27.97
CA THR A 306 12.68 -6.85 -27.42
C THR A 306 13.14 -5.93 -28.53
N GLU A 307 13.08 -4.63 -28.26
CA GLU A 307 13.62 -3.57 -29.11
C GLU A 307 14.57 -2.70 -28.29
N TYR A 308 15.43 -1.97 -28.99
CA TYR A 308 16.54 -1.22 -28.39
C TYR A 308 16.60 0.21 -28.92
N ALA A 309 16.99 1.16 -28.07
CA ALA A 309 17.12 2.57 -28.43
C ALA A 309 18.24 3.23 -27.63
N GLY A 310 18.64 4.44 -28.05
CA GLY A 310 19.62 5.27 -27.35
C GLY A 310 21.07 5.06 -27.77
N ILE A 311 21.88 6.13 -27.66
CA ILE A 311 23.29 6.15 -28.07
C ILE A 311 24.20 6.05 -26.84
N ASP A 312 24.19 7.06 -25.98
CA ASP A 312 25.02 7.11 -24.76
C ASP A 312 24.47 6.24 -23.62
N VAL A 313 23.14 6.16 -23.56
CA VAL A 313 22.39 5.29 -22.66
C VAL A 313 21.57 4.36 -23.54
N ALA A 314 21.94 3.08 -23.54
CA ALA A 314 21.23 2.04 -24.25
C ALA A 314 20.00 1.62 -23.43
N VAL A 315 18.84 1.58 -24.08
CA VAL A 315 17.56 1.23 -23.45
C VAL A 315 16.98 0.03 -24.19
N SER A 316 16.64 -1.03 -23.45
CA SER A 316 15.87 -2.14 -24.00
C SER A 316 14.41 -2.03 -23.59
N ARG A 317 13.49 -2.15 -24.55
CA ARG A 317 12.05 -2.33 -24.34
C ARG A 317 11.69 -3.79 -24.60
N THR A 318 11.45 -4.54 -23.54
CA THR A 318 11.05 -5.95 -23.61
C THR A 318 9.57 -6.12 -23.30
N ARG A 319 8.83 -6.73 -24.21
CA ARG A 319 7.45 -7.14 -23.99
C ARG A 319 7.43 -8.55 -23.39
N LEU A 320 6.88 -8.66 -22.18
CA LEU A 320 6.69 -9.91 -21.47
C LEU A 320 5.20 -10.22 -21.34
N ARG A 321 4.84 -11.51 -21.40
CA ARG A 321 3.47 -11.97 -21.19
C ARG A 321 3.41 -12.98 -20.04
N ALA A 322 2.48 -12.79 -19.12
CA ALA A 322 2.25 -13.72 -18.03
C ALA A 322 1.57 -14.99 -18.55
N GLU A 323 2.26 -16.14 -18.50
CA GLU A 323 1.79 -17.40 -19.09
C GLU A 323 1.63 -18.51 -18.04
N ALA A 324 2.67 -18.78 -17.24
CA ALA A 324 2.60 -19.78 -16.18
C ALA A 324 2.26 -19.17 -14.82
N GLN A 325 1.50 -19.89 -14.00
CA GLN A 325 1.15 -19.47 -12.64
C GLN A 325 2.36 -19.62 -11.70
N GLY A 326 2.34 -18.86 -10.59
CA GLY A 326 3.33 -18.94 -9.52
C GLY A 326 4.15 -17.68 -9.34
N VAL A 327 5.13 -17.75 -8.45
CA VAL A 327 6.06 -16.65 -8.17
C VAL A 327 7.04 -16.51 -9.32
N VAL A 328 7.25 -15.30 -9.82
CA VAL A 328 8.20 -15.03 -10.91
C VAL A 328 9.63 -15.11 -10.35
N PRO A 329 10.51 -15.96 -10.92
CA PRO A 329 11.88 -16.11 -10.45
C PRO A 329 12.69 -14.83 -10.68
N GLN A 330 13.64 -14.55 -9.80
CA GLN A 330 14.60 -13.44 -9.90
C GLN A 330 14.02 -12.02 -9.96
N ALA A 331 12.68 -11.84 -9.98
CA ALA A 331 12.05 -10.53 -10.06
C ALA A 331 12.42 -9.63 -8.86
N ASP A 332 12.56 -10.21 -7.67
CA ASP A 332 13.02 -9.51 -6.48
C ASP A 332 14.48 -9.04 -6.61
N ARG A 333 15.35 -9.88 -7.18
CA ARG A 333 16.77 -9.56 -7.39
C ARG A 333 16.98 -8.52 -8.50
N ILE A 334 16.24 -8.63 -9.60
CA ILE A 334 16.46 -7.82 -10.80
C ILE A 334 15.65 -6.52 -10.75
N LEU A 335 14.38 -6.60 -10.33
CA LEU A 335 13.45 -5.47 -10.31
C LEU A 335 13.24 -4.89 -8.90
N GLY A 336 13.80 -5.50 -7.86
CA GLY A 336 13.58 -5.07 -6.48
C GLY A 336 12.16 -5.30 -5.97
N SER A 337 11.33 -6.07 -6.70
CA SER A 337 9.92 -6.31 -6.38
C SER A 337 9.53 -7.76 -6.64
N ARG A 338 8.71 -8.33 -5.76
CA ARG A 338 8.19 -9.70 -5.94
C ARG A 338 7.00 -9.67 -6.90
N PHE A 339 6.96 -10.62 -7.82
CA PHE A 339 5.85 -10.81 -8.76
C PHE A 339 5.23 -12.18 -8.58
N GLU A 340 3.92 -12.26 -8.79
CA GLU A 340 3.18 -13.51 -8.81
C GLU A 340 2.16 -13.48 -9.94
N VAL A 341 2.13 -14.55 -10.73
CA VAL A 341 1.13 -14.79 -11.76
C VAL A 341 0.03 -15.70 -11.19
N LEU A 342 -1.18 -15.17 -11.18
CA LEU A 342 -2.40 -15.84 -10.76
C LEU A 342 -3.18 -16.39 -11.96
N PRO A 343 -4.10 -17.35 -11.75
CA PRO A 343 -5.02 -17.80 -12.79
C PRO A 343 -5.77 -16.64 -13.45
N ARG A 344 -6.10 -16.76 -14.74
CA ARG A 344 -6.78 -15.71 -15.53
C ARG A 344 -8.08 -15.19 -14.89
N SER A 345 -8.83 -16.06 -14.22
CA SER A 345 -10.12 -15.73 -13.59
C SER A 345 -10.00 -15.18 -12.17
N SER A 346 -8.81 -15.28 -11.56
CA SER A 346 -8.61 -14.87 -10.17
C SER A 346 -8.58 -13.34 -10.06
N PRO A 347 -9.28 -12.74 -9.10
CA PRO A 347 -9.11 -11.32 -8.84
C PRO A 347 -7.71 -11.07 -8.28
N ILE A 348 -7.14 -9.93 -8.63
CA ILE A 348 -5.86 -9.48 -8.09
C ILE A 348 -6.06 -8.43 -7.00
N ILE A 349 -5.03 -8.21 -6.20
CA ILE A 349 -4.93 -7.11 -5.25
C ILE A 349 -3.85 -6.15 -5.77
N LEU A 350 -4.25 -4.94 -6.14
CA LEU A 350 -3.36 -3.90 -6.62
C LEU A 350 -3.17 -2.83 -5.55
N PRO A 351 -1.98 -2.71 -4.95
CA PRO A 351 -1.66 -1.58 -4.09
C PRO A 351 -1.50 -0.31 -4.94
N LEU A 352 -2.35 0.68 -4.70
CA LEU A 352 -2.26 1.96 -5.40
C LEU A 352 -1.14 2.80 -4.83
N LYS A 353 -0.45 3.53 -5.72
CA LYS A 353 0.55 4.51 -5.35
C LYS A 353 -0.08 5.88 -5.14
N ARG A 354 0.41 6.60 -4.14
CA ARG A 354 0.10 8.02 -3.98
C ARG A 354 0.59 8.80 -5.20
N VAL A 355 -0.25 9.68 -5.72
CA VAL A 355 0.09 10.56 -6.85
C VAL A 355 1.32 11.39 -6.48
N GLY A 356 2.29 11.45 -7.40
CA GLY A 356 3.55 12.15 -7.22
C GLY A 356 4.70 11.28 -6.71
N LEU A 357 4.43 10.04 -6.25
CA LEU A 357 5.47 9.12 -5.81
C LEU A 357 5.87 8.14 -6.92
N LEU A 358 7.17 8.00 -7.15
CA LEU A 358 7.73 6.95 -8.00
C LEU A 358 7.58 5.57 -7.34
N HIS A 359 7.97 5.53 -6.06
CA HIS A 359 7.90 4.37 -5.16
C HIS A 359 7.08 4.73 -3.92
N ASP A 360 6.18 3.84 -3.48
CA ASP A 360 5.32 4.12 -2.31
C ASP A 360 5.33 2.97 -1.28
N ARG A 361 4.73 1.82 -1.63
CA ARG A 361 4.74 0.61 -0.81
C ARG A 361 5.36 -0.54 -1.58
N PHE A 362 6.45 -1.10 -1.04
CA PHE A 362 7.09 -2.29 -1.58
C PHE A 362 6.24 -3.52 -1.24
N THR A 363 5.33 -3.83 -2.15
CA THR A 363 4.35 -4.90 -2.03
C THR A 363 4.44 -5.81 -3.26
N LYS A 364 3.94 -7.03 -3.14
CA LYS A 364 3.97 -7.99 -4.24
C LYS A 364 3.09 -7.50 -5.39
N ILE A 365 3.61 -7.51 -6.61
CA ILE A 365 2.86 -7.19 -7.83
C ILE A 365 2.16 -8.48 -8.31
N GLN A 366 0.85 -8.40 -8.48
CA GLN A 366 0.02 -9.51 -8.93
C GLN A 366 -0.40 -9.33 -10.39
N LEU A 367 -0.14 -10.37 -11.18
CA LEU A 367 -0.51 -10.50 -12.58
C LEU A 367 -1.55 -11.61 -12.73
N ARG A 368 -2.33 -11.56 -13.81
CA ARG A 368 -3.13 -12.69 -14.29
C ARG A 368 -2.47 -13.28 -15.52
N GLN A 369 -2.69 -14.57 -15.75
CA GLN A 369 -2.37 -15.19 -17.03
C GLN A 369 -2.99 -14.38 -18.18
N GLY A 370 -2.17 -14.00 -19.15
CA GLY A 370 -2.51 -13.16 -20.28
C GLY A 370 -2.27 -11.66 -20.08
N ASP A 371 -1.90 -11.20 -18.88
CA ASP A 371 -1.42 -9.83 -18.67
C ASP A 371 -0.06 -9.62 -19.37
N ALA A 372 0.22 -8.38 -19.76
CA ALA A 372 1.45 -7.98 -20.41
C ALA A 372 2.22 -6.95 -19.56
N ILE A 373 3.55 -7.03 -19.62
CA ILE A 373 4.48 -6.06 -19.05
C ILE A 373 5.34 -5.50 -20.17
N HIS A 374 5.46 -4.18 -20.21
CA HIS A 374 6.48 -3.51 -21.00
C HIS A 374 7.64 -3.16 -20.06
N LEU A 375 8.70 -3.95 -20.11
CA LEU A 375 9.89 -3.78 -19.28
C LEU A 375 10.92 -2.93 -20.02
N TYR A 376 11.26 -1.79 -19.43
CA TYR A 376 12.30 -0.89 -19.88
C TYR A 376 13.52 -1.08 -18.98
N ILE A 377 14.69 -1.32 -19.56
CA ILE A 377 15.96 -1.34 -18.84
C ILE A 377 16.88 -0.31 -19.50
N SER A 378 17.32 0.67 -18.72
CA SER A 378 18.29 1.68 -19.17
C SER A 378 19.67 1.34 -18.63
N GLN A 379 20.67 1.28 -19.51
CA GLN A 379 22.05 0.96 -19.20
C GLN A 379 22.99 1.96 -19.90
N GLY A 380 23.98 2.47 -19.17
CA GLY A 380 24.97 3.39 -19.73
C GLY A 380 26.07 3.74 -18.71
N GLY A 381 27.12 4.39 -19.20
CA GLY A 381 28.25 4.85 -18.39
C GLY A 381 29.39 3.83 -18.23
N LYS A 382 29.69 3.04 -19.26
CA LYS A 382 30.87 2.17 -19.28
C LYS A 382 32.14 3.03 -19.32
N MET A 383 33.04 2.88 -18.34
CA MET A 383 34.39 3.43 -18.49
C MET A 383 35.10 2.61 -19.57
N THR A 384 35.47 3.27 -20.67
CA THR A 384 36.45 2.76 -21.64
C THR A 384 37.80 2.57 -20.98
#